data_AF-A0AA90YWI6-F1
#
_entry.id   AF-A0AA90YWI6-F1
#
_cell.length_a   1.000
_cell.length_b   1.000
_cell.length_c   1.000
_cell.angle_alpha   90.00
_cell.angle_beta   90.00
_cell.angle_gamma   90.00
#
_symmetry.space_group_name_H-M   'P 1'
#
loop_
_entity.id
_entity.type
_entity.pdbx_description
1 polymer ?
#
loop_
_entity_poly.entity_id
_entity_poly.type
_entity_poly.pdbx_seq_one_letter_code
_entity_poly.pdbx_strand_id
1 'polypeptide(L)'
;MTLTYCAKRSAKLIISIFYLTMVIACTAARADVQPLPPPLTDTDFLWDGNPDEALVTLGQNLFFDPILSGNHNISCGTCHDPSLGTEDGLALGIGEGGQGAGLKRETKDGVIGRVPRNAQPLYNIGARSYTRMFHDGRLEPDDQKTFPSGFWSPAREHLPAGLPNTPSLTAQSRPPAGVPNAATAVPHSRHSLRHHDHAVGRRPMCGQRVLSPRAPTTDSALLLVQKMDCKQAGATP
;
A
#
# COMPACT_ATOMS: atom_id res chain seq x y z
N MET A 1 34.62 35.86 -60.66
CA MET A 1 35.33 35.45 -59.42
C MET A 1 34.45 35.50 -58.15
N THR A 2 33.27 36.14 -58.19
CA THR A 2 32.38 36.38 -57.04
C THR A 2 31.35 35.26 -56.78
N LEU A 3 30.83 34.57 -57.80
CA LEU A 3 29.85 33.48 -57.64
C LEU A 3 30.43 32.24 -56.91
N THR A 4 31.70 31.91 -57.15
CA THR A 4 32.40 30.78 -56.50
C THR A 4 32.73 31.06 -55.03
N TYR A 5 32.88 32.34 -54.65
CA TYR A 5 33.14 32.76 -53.27
C TYR A 5 31.86 32.64 -52.41
N CYS A 6 30.70 32.97 -52.97
CA CYS A 6 29.42 32.91 -52.27
C CYS A 6 28.99 31.46 -51.95
N ALA A 7 29.19 30.52 -52.88
CA ALA A 7 28.91 29.09 -52.68
C ALA A 7 29.87 28.41 -51.67
N LYS A 8 31.14 28.84 -51.62
CA LYS A 8 32.12 28.33 -50.64
C LYS A 8 31.87 28.86 -49.23
N ARG A 9 31.33 30.09 -49.10
CA ARG A 9 30.97 30.70 -47.81
C ARG A 9 29.71 30.05 -47.20
N SER A 10 28.72 29.69 -48.02
CA SER A 10 27.52 28.98 -47.58
C SER A 10 27.82 27.54 -47.15
N ALA A 11 28.68 26.81 -47.88
CA ALA A 11 29.09 25.45 -47.49
C ALA A 11 29.83 25.40 -46.14
N LYS A 12 30.75 26.34 -45.89
CA LYS A 12 31.46 26.43 -44.60
C LYS A 12 30.54 26.75 -43.43
N LEU A 13 29.52 27.59 -43.64
CA LEU A 13 28.54 27.93 -42.60
C LEU A 13 27.66 26.73 -42.25
N ILE A 14 27.18 25.96 -43.24
CA ILE A 14 26.37 24.76 -43.03
C ILE A 14 27.17 23.68 -42.29
N ILE A 15 28.44 23.46 -42.69
CA ILE A 15 29.34 22.52 -42.01
C ILE A 15 29.57 22.97 -40.56
N SER A 16 29.82 24.26 -40.31
CA SER A 16 30.01 24.78 -38.95
C SER A 16 28.76 24.63 -38.07
N ILE A 17 27.57 24.85 -38.63
CA ILE A 17 26.30 24.65 -37.90
C ILE A 17 26.10 23.17 -37.60
N PHE A 18 26.39 22.27 -38.56
CA PHE A 18 26.27 20.83 -38.37
C PHE A 18 27.26 20.29 -37.32
N TYR A 19 28.50 20.80 -37.30
CA TYR A 19 29.47 20.46 -36.25
C TYR A 19 29.01 20.99 -34.88
N LEU A 20 28.49 22.21 -34.82
CA LEU A 20 27.99 22.79 -33.58
C LEU A 20 26.77 22.03 -33.03
N THR A 21 25.80 21.67 -33.89
CA THR A 21 24.62 20.89 -33.49
C THR A 21 25.00 19.47 -33.08
N MET A 22 25.98 18.85 -33.73
CA MET A 22 26.46 17.51 -33.36
C MET A 22 27.20 17.53 -32.02
N VAL A 23 28.00 18.56 -31.72
CA VAL A 23 28.65 18.73 -30.41
C VAL A 23 27.62 19.00 -29.28
N ILE A 24 26.60 19.82 -29.54
CA ILE A 24 25.50 20.07 -28.58
C ILE A 24 24.70 18.78 -28.33
N ALA A 25 24.37 18.02 -29.37
CA ALA A 25 23.68 16.74 -29.22
C ALA A 25 24.52 15.70 -28.43
N CYS A 26 25.85 15.71 -28.61
CA CYS A 26 26.75 14.79 -27.92
C CYS A 26 26.98 15.14 -26.44
N THR A 27 26.82 16.41 -26.05
CA THR A 27 26.94 16.86 -24.64
C THR A 27 25.66 16.68 -23.83
N ALA A 28 24.49 16.72 -24.48
CA ALA A 28 23.20 16.44 -23.84
C ALA A 28 22.95 14.96 -23.49
N ALA A 29 23.79 14.04 -24.00
CA ALA A 29 23.62 12.59 -23.83
C ALA A 29 24.25 12.02 -22.55
N ARG A 30 24.64 12.85 -21.57
CA ARG A 30 25.02 12.35 -20.23
C ARG A 30 23.74 12.07 -19.44
N ALA A 31 23.22 10.86 -19.59
CA ALA A 31 22.33 10.31 -18.58
C ALA A 31 23.19 10.05 -17.33
N ASP A 32 23.13 10.93 -16.34
CA ASP A 32 23.71 10.67 -15.03
C ASP A 32 22.96 9.49 -14.43
N VAL A 33 23.56 8.29 -14.53
CA VAL A 33 23.09 7.10 -13.83
C VAL A 33 23.29 7.37 -12.35
N GLN A 34 22.25 7.87 -11.69
CA GLN A 34 22.25 7.99 -10.24
C GLN A 34 22.40 6.57 -9.67
N PRO A 35 23.37 6.33 -8.76
CA PRO A 35 23.48 5.04 -8.11
C PRO A 35 22.18 4.75 -7.36
N LEU A 36 21.74 3.49 -7.38
CA LEU A 36 20.61 3.06 -6.57
C LEU A 36 20.94 3.34 -5.08
N PRO A 37 19.92 3.69 -4.27
CA PRO A 37 20.13 3.80 -2.83
C PRO A 37 20.66 2.46 -2.28
N PRO A 38 21.46 2.51 -1.21
CA PRO A 38 21.90 1.28 -0.54
C PRO A 38 20.67 0.47 -0.07
N PRO A 39 20.82 -0.86 0.08
CA PRO A 39 19.75 -1.69 0.62
C PRO A 39 19.41 -1.25 2.06
N LEU A 40 18.14 -1.41 2.43
CA LEU A 40 17.70 -1.17 3.80
C LEU A 40 18.36 -2.15 4.77
N THR A 41 18.54 -1.68 6.00
CA THR A 41 19.12 -2.39 7.12
C THR A 41 18.15 -2.35 8.30
N ASP A 42 18.37 -3.21 9.30
CA ASP A 42 17.49 -3.30 10.46
C ASP A 42 17.34 -1.97 11.21
N THR A 43 18.38 -1.11 11.20
CA THR A 43 18.35 0.22 11.82
C THR A 43 17.40 1.20 11.13
N ASP A 44 17.04 0.94 9.87
CA ASP A 44 16.06 1.73 9.12
C ASP A 44 14.62 1.48 9.60
N PHE A 45 14.40 0.44 10.42
CA PHE A 45 13.10 0.05 10.97
C PHE A 45 12.99 0.34 12.47
N LEU A 46 11.75 0.38 12.96
CA LEU A 46 11.48 0.49 14.39
C LEU A 46 12.12 -0.67 15.17
N TRP A 47 12.56 -0.38 16.40
CA TRP A 47 13.28 -1.32 17.27
C TRP A 47 14.56 -1.90 16.67
N ASP A 48 15.13 -1.25 15.66
CA ASP A 48 16.35 -1.70 14.96
C ASP A 48 16.24 -3.16 14.50
N GLY A 49 15.06 -3.52 13.97
CA GLY A 49 14.73 -4.87 13.51
C GLY A 49 14.59 -5.92 14.60
N ASN A 50 14.68 -5.53 15.88
CA ASN A 50 14.65 -6.44 17.03
C ASN A 50 13.52 -6.09 18.02
N PRO A 51 12.24 -6.25 17.63
CA PRO A 51 11.11 -6.03 18.53
C PRO A 51 11.02 -7.11 19.62
N ASP A 52 10.36 -6.79 20.73
CA ASP A 52 10.03 -7.76 21.79
C ASP A 52 9.11 -8.87 21.24
N GLU A 53 9.57 -10.12 21.33
CA GLU A 53 8.87 -11.30 20.84
C GLU A 53 7.48 -11.48 21.46
N ALA A 54 7.31 -11.13 22.74
CA ALA A 54 6.01 -11.21 23.41
C ALA A 54 5.02 -10.21 22.81
N LEU A 55 5.48 -9.00 22.48
CA LEU A 55 4.67 -7.98 21.81
C LEU A 55 4.35 -8.34 20.35
N VAL A 56 5.31 -8.95 19.64
CA VAL A 56 5.08 -9.45 18.27
C VAL A 56 3.99 -10.53 18.28
N THR A 57 4.09 -11.49 19.20
CA THR A 57 3.12 -12.59 19.33
C THR A 57 1.73 -12.05 19.67
N LEU A 58 1.64 -11.12 20.63
CA LEU A 58 0.38 -10.48 20.99
C LEU A 58 -0.21 -9.72 19.80
N GLY A 59 0.60 -8.92 19.11
CA GLY A 59 0.18 -8.16 17.93
C GLY A 59 -0.33 -9.06 16.81
N GLN A 60 0.36 -10.17 16.55
CA GLN A 60 -0.06 -11.16 15.56
C GLN A 60 -1.43 -11.77 15.91
N ASN A 61 -1.65 -12.14 17.18
CA ASN A 61 -2.95 -12.67 17.61
C ASN A 61 -4.06 -11.64 17.41
N LEU A 62 -3.86 -10.39 17.86
CA LEU A 62 -4.83 -9.32 17.71
C LEU A 62 -5.12 -8.96 16.24
N PHE A 63 -4.12 -9.09 15.35
CA PHE A 63 -4.27 -8.79 13.93
C PHE A 63 -5.29 -9.69 13.23
N PHE A 64 -5.38 -10.95 13.65
CA PHE A 64 -6.30 -11.93 13.07
C PHE A 64 -7.58 -12.13 13.90
N ASP A 65 -7.65 -11.58 15.11
CA ASP A 65 -8.80 -11.72 16.00
C ASP A 65 -9.92 -10.71 15.65
N PRO A 66 -11.14 -11.17 15.33
CA PRO A 66 -12.25 -10.27 15.07
C PRO A 66 -12.82 -9.60 16.32
N ILE A 67 -12.38 -9.96 17.53
CA ILE A 67 -12.89 -9.40 18.80
C ILE A 67 -12.78 -7.86 18.88
N LEU A 68 -11.85 -7.27 18.11
CA LEU A 68 -11.67 -5.82 18.04
C LEU A 68 -12.71 -5.12 17.15
N SER A 69 -13.48 -5.85 16.35
CA SER A 69 -14.59 -5.30 15.56
C SER A 69 -15.88 -5.27 16.39
N GLY A 70 -16.67 -4.21 16.28
CA GLY A 70 -17.88 -4.05 17.10
C GLY A 70 -18.93 -5.16 16.94
N ASN A 71 -18.90 -5.92 15.84
CA ASN A 71 -19.80 -7.03 15.55
C ASN A 71 -19.11 -8.41 15.54
N HIS A 72 -17.82 -8.46 15.88
CA HIS A 72 -16.98 -9.65 15.92
C HIS A 72 -16.92 -10.48 14.61
N ASN A 73 -16.93 -9.84 13.44
CA ASN A 73 -16.82 -10.57 12.17
C ASN A 73 -15.68 -10.12 11.24
N ILE A 74 -14.89 -9.12 11.62
CA ILE A 74 -13.78 -8.58 10.83
C ILE A 74 -12.55 -8.40 11.72
N SER A 75 -11.40 -8.81 11.21
CA SER A 75 -10.09 -8.53 11.80
C SER A 75 -9.22 -7.69 10.85
N CYS A 76 -8.05 -7.23 11.29
CA CYS A 76 -7.11 -6.52 10.42
C CYS A 76 -6.74 -7.39 9.20
N GLY A 77 -6.48 -8.68 9.43
CA GLY A 77 -6.15 -9.65 8.39
C GLY A 77 -7.27 -9.93 7.38
N THR A 78 -8.51 -9.48 7.64
CA THR A 78 -9.60 -9.59 6.65
C THR A 78 -9.37 -8.65 5.46
N CYS A 79 -8.87 -7.44 5.72
CA CYS A 79 -8.57 -6.44 4.68
C CYS A 79 -7.09 -6.37 4.31
N HIS A 80 -6.20 -6.89 5.17
CA HIS A 80 -4.76 -6.91 4.97
C HIS A 80 -4.24 -8.35 4.96
N ASP A 81 -4.69 -9.13 3.98
CA ASP A 81 -4.39 -10.56 3.87
C ASP A 81 -2.93 -10.76 3.39
N PRO A 82 -2.06 -11.43 4.17
CA PRO A 82 -0.67 -11.69 3.76
C PRO A 82 -0.54 -12.42 2.42
N SER A 83 -1.51 -13.28 2.06
CA SER A 83 -1.52 -14.03 0.80
C SER A 83 -1.83 -13.15 -0.42
N LEU A 84 -2.38 -11.96 -0.20
CA LEU A 84 -2.69 -10.95 -1.21
C LEU A 84 -1.75 -9.74 -1.10
N GLY A 85 -0.56 -9.91 -0.52
CA GLY A 85 0.39 -8.82 -0.35
C GLY A 85 -0.03 -7.80 0.70
N THR A 86 -0.78 -8.22 1.72
CA THR A 86 -1.37 -7.40 2.79
C THR A 86 -2.44 -6.41 2.33
N GLU A 87 -3.16 -6.80 1.28
CA GLU A 87 -4.37 -6.13 0.76
C GLU A 87 -5.56 -7.11 0.77
N ASP A 88 -6.73 -6.67 0.30
CA ASP A 88 -7.94 -7.51 0.16
C ASP A 88 -8.24 -7.92 -1.28
N GLY A 89 -7.38 -7.54 -2.23
CA GLY A 89 -7.56 -7.79 -3.66
C GLY A 89 -8.76 -7.08 -4.28
N LEU A 90 -9.43 -6.18 -3.57
CA LEU A 90 -10.57 -5.41 -4.06
C LEU A 90 -10.14 -3.98 -4.39
N ALA A 91 -10.75 -3.39 -5.43
CA ALA A 91 -10.55 -1.98 -5.75
C ALA A 91 -10.99 -1.07 -4.60
N LEU A 92 -12.07 -1.46 -3.91
CA LEU A 92 -12.60 -0.81 -2.72
C LEU A 92 -13.13 -1.91 -1.79
N GLY A 93 -12.61 -1.97 -0.57
CA GLY A 93 -12.87 -3.06 0.35
C GLY A 93 -14.31 -3.13 0.84
N ILE A 94 -14.68 -4.29 1.37
CA ILE A 94 -15.97 -4.51 2.03
C ILE A 94 -15.70 -4.62 3.53
N GLY A 95 -16.14 -3.61 4.27
CA GLY A 95 -16.04 -3.59 5.73
C GLY A 95 -17.13 -4.43 6.37
N GLU A 96 -17.79 -3.82 7.34
CA GLU A 96 -18.89 -4.37 8.13
C GLU A 96 -19.95 -5.12 7.30
N GLY A 97 -20.34 -6.31 7.75
CA GLY A 97 -21.41 -7.10 7.13
C GLY A 97 -20.99 -7.98 5.95
N GLY A 98 -19.73 -7.88 5.49
CA GLY A 98 -19.16 -8.80 4.51
C GLY A 98 -18.85 -10.17 5.10
N GLN A 99 -18.97 -11.22 4.27
CA GLN A 99 -18.63 -12.61 4.58
C GLN A 99 -17.61 -13.11 3.57
N GLY A 100 -16.68 -13.95 4.02
CA GLY A 100 -15.54 -14.40 3.22
C GLY A 100 -14.36 -13.43 3.23
N ALA A 101 -13.37 -13.70 2.39
CA ALA A 101 -12.12 -12.96 2.30
C ALA A 101 -11.68 -12.77 0.84
N GLY A 102 -10.83 -11.77 0.61
CA GLY A 102 -10.30 -11.45 -0.71
C GLY A 102 -11.39 -11.15 -1.74
N LEU A 103 -11.16 -11.63 -2.98
CA LEU A 103 -12.13 -11.54 -4.08
C LEU A 103 -13.45 -12.28 -3.83
N LYS A 104 -13.52 -13.16 -2.84
CA LYS A 104 -14.73 -13.92 -2.47
C LYS A 104 -15.52 -13.25 -1.34
N ARG A 105 -15.05 -12.10 -0.85
CA ARG A 105 -15.75 -11.36 0.19
C ARG A 105 -16.97 -10.67 -0.41
N GLU A 106 -18.14 -10.98 0.11
CA GLU A 106 -19.43 -10.49 -0.41
C GLU A 106 -20.41 -10.19 0.74
N THR A 107 -21.42 -9.37 0.48
CA THR A 107 -22.52 -9.08 1.41
C THR A 107 -23.79 -9.79 0.95
N LYS A 108 -24.64 -10.23 1.89
CA LYS A 108 -25.85 -11.02 1.58
C LYS A 108 -26.81 -10.36 0.59
N ASP A 109 -26.93 -9.03 0.65
CA ASP A 109 -27.89 -8.26 -0.16
C ASP A 109 -27.21 -7.52 -1.34
N GLY A 110 -26.01 -7.95 -1.75
CA GLY A 110 -25.16 -7.18 -2.65
C GLY A 110 -24.45 -6.03 -1.92
N VAL A 111 -23.45 -5.40 -2.54
CA VAL A 111 -22.53 -4.47 -1.86
C VAL A 111 -23.23 -3.19 -1.42
N ILE A 112 -23.75 -3.19 -0.19
CA ILE A 112 -24.47 -2.07 0.43
C ILE A 112 -23.56 -0.88 0.77
N GLY A 113 -22.27 -1.13 0.94
CA GLY A 113 -21.28 -0.11 1.28
C GLY A 113 -19.87 -0.63 1.07
N ARG A 114 -19.00 0.24 0.56
CA ARG A 114 -17.57 -0.03 0.43
C ARG A 114 -16.77 0.91 1.31
N VAL A 115 -15.59 0.45 1.73
CA VAL A 115 -14.57 1.34 2.27
C VAL A 115 -14.19 2.33 1.17
N PRO A 116 -14.16 3.65 1.43
CA PRO A 116 -13.97 4.66 0.38
C PRO A 116 -12.61 4.63 -0.33
N ARG A 117 -11.65 3.85 0.18
CA ARG A 117 -10.31 3.71 -0.37
C ARG A 117 -9.89 2.25 -0.33
N ASN A 118 -8.99 1.90 -1.24
CA ASN A 118 -8.29 0.62 -1.25
C ASN A 118 -7.44 0.44 0.03
N ALA A 119 -7.33 -0.81 0.49
CA ALA A 119 -6.51 -1.18 1.64
C ALA A 119 -5.02 -1.06 1.28
N GLN A 120 -4.27 -0.24 2.03
CA GLN A 120 -2.84 -0.07 1.80
C GLN A 120 -2.06 -1.32 2.22
N PRO A 121 -1.02 -1.72 1.47
CA PRO A 121 -0.14 -2.80 1.91
C PRO A 121 0.60 -2.39 3.19
N LEU A 122 0.79 -3.35 4.09
CA LEU A 122 1.43 -3.17 5.40
C LEU A 122 2.91 -3.54 5.40
N TYR A 123 3.42 -4.19 4.36
CA TYR A 123 4.85 -4.45 4.27
C TYR A 123 5.64 -3.13 4.28
N ASN A 124 6.71 -3.10 5.09
CA ASN A 124 7.62 -1.97 5.26
C ASN A 124 7.06 -0.72 5.98
N ILE A 125 5.81 -0.70 6.46
CA ILE A 125 5.27 0.46 7.20
C ILE A 125 5.95 0.70 8.55
N GLY A 126 6.72 -0.27 9.04
CA GLY A 126 7.56 -0.14 10.23
C GLY A 126 8.89 0.59 9.99
N ALA A 127 9.15 1.08 8.77
CA ALA A 127 10.33 1.90 8.48
C ALA A 127 10.23 3.26 9.20
N ARG A 128 11.33 3.74 9.78
CA ARG A 128 11.38 5.02 10.50
C ARG A 128 11.06 6.23 9.61
N SER A 129 11.30 6.11 8.31
CA SER A 129 10.94 7.12 7.31
C SER A 129 9.43 7.25 7.08
N TYR A 130 8.65 6.25 7.47
CA TYR A 130 7.20 6.24 7.32
C TYR A 130 6.54 6.96 8.50
N THR A 131 6.50 8.29 8.44
CA THR A 131 6.01 9.14 9.54
C THR A 131 4.53 9.48 9.41
N ARG A 132 3.96 9.47 8.21
CA ARG A 132 2.56 9.84 7.94
C ARG A 132 1.79 8.61 7.49
N MET A 133 0.64 8.36 8.12
CA MET A 133 -0.20 7.19 7.85
C MET A 133 -1.48 7.58 7.11
N PHE A 134 -2.11 6.60 6.48
CA PHE A 134 -3.27 6.75 5.60
C PHE A 134 -2.98 7.44 4.27
N HIS A 135 -3.83 7.16 3.26
CA HIS A 135 -3.83 7.85 1.97
C HIS A 135 -3.92 9.39 2.07
N ASP A 136 -4.52 9.91 3.13
CA ASP A 136 -4.69 11.36 3.36
C ASP A 136 -3.72 11.92 4.41
N GLY A 137 -2.75 11.13 4.87
CA GLY A 137 -1.73 11.57 5.83
C GLY A 137 -2.31 11.96 7.21
N ARG A 138 -3.55 11.57 7.52
CA ARG A 138 -4.27 12.13 8.69
C ARG A 138 -3.73 11.71 10.06
N LEU A 139 -2.66 10.94 10.11
CA LEU A 139 -2.01 10.51 11.34
C LEU A 139 -0.50 10.70 11.19
N GLU A 140 0.05 11.61 11.97
CA GLU A 140 1.46 12.04 11.88
C GLU A 140 1.98 12.59 13.21
N PRO A 141 3.30 12.67 13.41
CA PRO A 141 3.88 13.40 14.55
C PRO A 141 3.44 14.85 14.57
N ASP A 142 3.18 15.39 15.76
CA ASP A 142 2.82 16.79 15.97
C ASP A 142 4.05 17.58 16.40
N ASP A 143 4.81 18.07 15.43
CA ASP A 143 6.03 18.87 15.67
C ASP A 143 5.74 20.17 16.42
N GLN A 144 4.51 20.69 16.31
CA GLN A 144 4.06 21.90 17.00
C GLN A 144 3.63 21.64 18.45
N LYS A 145 3.54 20.37 18.86
CA LYS A 145 3.10 19.94 20.20
C LYS A 145 1.75 20.54 20.58
N THR A 146 0.85 20.63 19.61
CA THR A 146 -0.52 21.12 19.73
C THR A 146 -1.34 20.20 20.64
N PHE A 147 -1.14 18.88 20.52
CA PHE A 147 -1.88 17.86 21.27
C PHE A 147 -1.02 17.16 22.33
N PRO A 148 -1.57 16.82 23.51
CA PRO A 148 -0.84 16.10 24.57
C PRO A 148 -0.31 14.73 24.14
N SER A 149 -0.92 14.11 23.14
CA SER A 149 -0.50 12.82 22.58
C SER A 149 0.82 12.90 21.82
N GLY A 150 1.22 14.09 21.35
CA GLY A 150 2.36 14.27 20.44
C GLY A 150 2.07 13.86 18.99
N PHE A 151 0.82 13.60 18.64
CA PHE A 151 0.41 13.22 17.28
C PHE A 151 -0.78 14.04 16.79
N TRP A 152 -0.72 14.45 15.52
CA TRP A 152 -1.86 15.00 14.81
C TRP A 152 -2.73 13.84 14.33
N SER A 153 -3.99 13.80 14.75
CA SER A 153 -4.95 12.78 14.33
C SER A 153 -6.39 13.31 14.37
N PRO A 154 -7.37 12.64 13.72
CA PRO A 154 -8.77 13.02 13.82
C PRO A 154 -9.32 12.95 15.25
N ALA A 155 -8.69 12.17 16.14
CA ALA A 155 -9.08 12.08 17.55
C ALA A 155 -8.63 13.28 18.40
N ARG A 156 -7.66 14.08 17.91
CA ARG A 156 -7.19 15.31 18.56
C ARG A 156 -6.90 15.13 20.05
N GLU A 157 -7.46 15.97 20.92
CA GLU A 157 -7.34 15.92 22.38
C GLU A 157 -7.81 14.62 23.03
N HIS A 158 -8.59 13.79 22.32
CA HIS A 158 -9.04 12.50 22.82
C HIS A 158 -8.04 11.36 22.57
N LEU A 159 -6.96 11.59 21.83
CA LEU A 159 -5.92 10.59 21.66
C LEU A 159 -5.11 10.46 22.96
N PRO A 160 -4.99 9.26 23.57
CA PRO A 160 -4.22 9.08 24.79
C PRO A 160 -2.74 9.45 24.62
N ALA A 161 -2.10 9.87 25.71
CA ALA A 161 -0.66 10.09 25.74
C ALA A 161 0.11 8.77 25.92
N GLY A 162 1.43 8.81 25.66
CA GLY A 162 2.33 7.67 25.90
C GLY A 162 2.35 6.62 24.79
N LEU A 163 1.86 6.96 23.60
CA LEU A 163 1.84 6.07 22.45
C LEU A 163 3.21 6.11 21.72
N PRO A 164 3.78 4.96 21.33
CA PRO A 164 5.20 4.88 20.99
C PRO A 164 5.56 5.42 19.60
N ASN A 165 4.67 5.31 18.61
CA ASN A 165 4.95 5.69 17.22
C ASN A 165 3.67 5.73 16.35
N THR A 166 3.74 6.34 15.17
CA THR A 166 2.60 6.43 14.25
C THR A 166 2.10 5.09 13.71
N PRO A 167 2.91 4.08 13.35
CA PRO A 167 2.39 2.78 12.90
C PRO A 167 1.50 2.09 13.95
N SER A 168 1.89 2.16 15.23
CA SER A 168 1.11 1.58 16.34
C SER A 168 -0.25 2.26 16.56
N LEU A 169 -0.44 3.47 16.01
CA LEU A 169 -1.66 4.25 16.14
C LEU A 169 -2.65 4.02 15.00
N THR A 170 -2.19 3.45 13.88
CA THR A 170 -2.99 3.27 12.66
C THR A 170 -4.26 2.44 12.92
N ALA A 171 -4.19 1.42 13.78
CA ALA A 171 -5.33 0.58 14.15
C ALA A 171 -6.43 1.34 14.93
N GLN A 172 -6.10 2.46 15.56
CA GLN A 172 -7.00 3.22 16.45
C GLN A 172 -7.62 4.44 15.76
N SER A 173 -7.06 4.85 14.62
CA SER A 173 -7.49 6.04 13.87
C SER A 173 -8.73 5.77 13.02
N ARG A 174 -9.88 6.19 13.56
CA ARG A 174 -11.19 6.14 12.88
C ARG A 174 -11.19 7.01 11.61
N PRO A 175 -11.86 6.58 10.52
CA PRO A 175 -12.15 7.46 9.39
C PRO A 175 -12.99 8.68 9.83
N PRO A 176 -12.94 9.80 9.08
CA PRO A 176 -13.71 11.00 9.42
C PRO A 176 -15.20 10.66 9.55
N ALA A 177 -15.87 11.27 10.53
CA ALA A 177 -17.28 11.02 10.87
C ALA A 177 -18.30 11.33 9.74
N GLY A 178 -17.86 11.77 8.57
CA GLY A 178 -18.70 12.10 7.41
C GLY A 178 -18.86 10.99 6.36
N VAL A 179 -18.29 9.79 6.58
CA VAL A 179 -18.52 8.65 5.68
C VAL A 179 -19.77 7.91 6.17
N PRO A 180 -20.87 7.82 5.39
CA PRO A 180 -22.17 7.28 5.85
C PRO A 180 -22.14 5.82 6.35
N ASN A 181 -21.02 5.12 6.18
CA ASN A 181 -20.91 3.68 6.37
C ASN A 181 -19.93 3.30 7.49
N ALA A 182 -19.34 4.26 8.20
CA ALA A 182 -18.31 3.97 9.21
C ALA A 182 -18.84 3.80 10.64
N ALA A 183 -20.10 4.16 10.93
CA ALA A 183 -20.61 4.15 12.30
C ALA A 183 -22.11 3.80 12.46
N THR A 184 -22.84 3.53 11.38
CA THR A 184 -24.29 3.28 11.45
C THR A 184 -24.63 1.91 10.88
N ALA A 185 -24.38 0.87 11.68
CA ALA A 185 -25.19 -0.34 11.62
C ALA A 185 -26.58 0.03 12.15
N VAL A 186 -27.44 0.59 11.30
CA VAL A 186 -28.87 0.68 11.57
C VAL A 186 -29.42 -0.75 11.42
N PRO A 187 -30.15 -1.31 12.39
CA PRO A 187 -30.71 -2.64 12.28
C PRO A 187 -31.90 -2.58 11.33
N HIS A 188 -31.69 -2.84 10.04
CA HIS A 188 -32.81 -2.94 9.11
C HIS A 188 -33.41 -4.35 9.16
N SER A 189 -34.53 -4.42 9.88
CA SER A 189 -35.55 -5.43 9.78
C SER A 189 -35.90 -5.78 8.33
N ARG A 190 -36.04 -7.08 8.08
CA ARG A 190 -36.49 -7.74 6.84
C ARG A 190 -37.49 -6.90 6.02
N HIS A 191 -37.15 -6.60 4.78
CA HIS A 191 -38.12 -6.62 3.69
C HIS A 191 -37.45 -7.05 2.38
N SER A 192 -37.93 -8.18 1.86
CA SER A 192 -37.58 -8.78 0.58
C SER A 192 -37.90 -7.83 -0.58
N LEU A 193 -36.89 -7.43 -1.37
CA LEU A 193 -37.07 -6.97 -2.73
C LEU A 193 -36.03 -7.65 -3.63
N ARG A 194 -36.52 -8.58 -4.46
CA ARG A 194 -35.78 -9.20 -5.56
C ARG A 194 -35.51 -8.15 -6.63
N HIS A 195 -34.28 -8.04 -7.13
CA HIS A 195 -34.03 -7.47 -8.45
C HIS A 195 -32.89 -8.20 -9.17
N HIS A 196 -33.04 -8.20 -10.49
CA HIS A 196 -32.53 -9.16 -11.46
C HIS A 196 -31.04 -9.05 -11.77
N ASP A 197 -30.43 -10.22 -12.00
CA ASP A 197 -29.10 -10.43 -12.55
C ASP A 197 -28.94 -9.82 -13.96
N HIS A 198 -27.85 -9.09 -14.17
CA HIS A 198 -27.26 -8.93 -15.51
C HIS A 198 -25.77 -9.30 -15.47
N ALA A 199 -25.48 -10.48 -16.00
CA ALA A 199 -24.15 -10.99 -16.25
C ALA A 199 -23.46 -10.15 -17.34
N VAL A 200 -22.34 -9.50 -17.00
CA VAL A 200 -21.42 -8.90 -17.97
C VAL A 200 -20.19 -9.79 -18.09
N GLY A 201 -19.93 -10.24 -19.32
CA GLY A 201 -18.96 -11.29 -19.66
C GLY A 201 -17.50 -10.96 -19.36
N ARG A 202 -16.78 -11.98 -18.92
CA ARG A 202 -15.34 -11.98 -18.66
C ARG A 202 -14.56 -11.99 -19.98
N ARG A 203 -13.53 -11.14 -20.09
CA ARG A 203 -12.45 -11.33 -21.06
C ARG A 203 -11.31 -12.10 -20.40
N PRO A 204 -10.65 -13.04 -21.09
CA PRO A 204 -9.55 -13.81 -20.51
C PRO A 204 -8.31 -12.92 -20.43
N MET A 205 -7.79 -12.71 -19.22
CA MET A 205 -6.42 -12.21 -19.04
C MET A 205 -5.44 -13.37 -19.24
N CYS A 206 -4.33 -13.05 -19.92
CA CYS A 206 -3.24 -13.95 -20.28
C CYS A 206 -2.81 -14.84 -19.10
N GLY A 207 -2.77 -16.15 -19.32
CA GLY A 207 -2.62 -17.16 -18.29
C GLY A 207 -1.32 -17.05 -17.50
N GLN A 208 -1.43 -16.76 -16.20
CA GLN A 208 -0.47 -17.23 -15.22
C GLN A 208 -0.88 -18.65 -14.85
N ARG A 209 -0.04 -19.62 -15.24
CA ARG A 209 -0.14 -21.01 -14.82
C ARG A 209 0.11 -21.05 -13.31
N VAL A 210 -0.97 -21.04 -12.53
CA VAL A 210 -0.92 -21.31 -11.08
C VAL A 210 -0.47 -22.76 -10.91
N LEU A 211 0.82 -22.94 -10.63
CA LEU A 211 1.29 -24.17 -10.02
C LEU A 211 0.64 -24.22 -8.63
N SER A 212 -0.38 -25.07 -8.50
CA SER A 212 -1.02 -25.40 -7.23
C SER A 212 0.02 -26.08 -6.32
N PRO A 213 0.40 -25.48 -5.18
CA PRO A 213 1.03 -26.24 -4.12
C PRO A 213 -0.08 -26.96 -3.35
N ARG A 214 0.03 -28.28 -3.32
CA ARG A 214 -0.72 -29.18 -2.44
C ARG A 214 -0.79 -28.57 -1.04
N ALA A 215 -1.99 -28.49 -0.48
CA ALA A 215 -2.23 -28.00 0.88
C ALA A 215 -1.23 -28.62 1.88
N PRO A 216 -0.45 -27.83 2.63
CA PRO A 216 0.27 -28.35 3.76
C PRO A 216 -0.72 -28.54 4.91
N THR A 217 -0.75 -29.77 5.41
CA THR A 217 -1.37 -30.13 6.69
C THR A 217 -0.83 -29.22 7.81
N THR A 218 -1.70 -28.95 8.76
CA THR A 218 -1.47 -28.20 10.01
C THR A 218 -0.23 -28.69 10.77
N ASP A 219 0.97 -28.16 10.48
CA ASP A 219 2.08 -28.17 11.46
C ASP A 219 3.34 -27.34 11.13
N SER A 220 3.35 -26.39 10.18
CA SER A 220 4.60 -25.66 9.86
C SER A 220 4.47 -24.21 9.37
N ALA A 221 3.40 -23.49 9.73
CA ALA A 221 3.21 -22.08 9.33
C ALA A 221 3.57 -21.07 10.44
N LEU A 222 4.53 -21.40 11.30
CA LEU A 222 5.06 -20.51 12.33
C LEU A 222 6.54 -20.26 11.99
N LEU A 223 6.99 -19.00 12.04
CA LEU A 223 8.22 -18.45 11.45
C LEU A 223 8.17 -18.26 9.92
N LEU A 224 7.69 -17.10 9.46
CA LEU A 224 8.29 -16.29 8.38
C LEU A 224 7.32 -15.16 8.00
N VAL A 225 7.21 -14.13 8.82
CA VAL A 225 6.57 -12.86 8.38
C VAL A 225 7.53 -11.65 8.49
N GLN A 226 8.76 -11.86 8.94
CA GLN A 226 9.77 -10.77 9.02
C GLN A 226 11.07 -11.01 8.25
N LYS A 227 11.23 -12.16 7.57
CA LYS A 227 12.40 -12.43 6.72
C LYS A 227 11.98 -13.02 5.38
N MET A 228 11.38 -12.22 4.50
CA MET A 228 11.51 -12.50 3.07
C MET A 228 12.88 -11.96 2.64
N ASP A 229 13.91 -12.80 2.83
CA ASP A 229 15.26 -12.56 2.32
C ASP A 229 15.21 -12.32 0.80
N CYS A 230 15.64 -11.13 0.38
CA CYS A 230 15.77 -10.70 -1.01
C CYS A 230 16.93 -11.40 -1.75
N LYS A 231 17.20 -12.68 -1.47
CA LYS A 231 18.43 -13.38 -1.89
C LYS A 231 18.25 -14.45 -2.97
N GLN A 232 17.06 -14.57 -3.59
CA GLN A 232 16.81 -15.56 -4.65
C GLN A 232 16.46 -14.99 -6.03
N ALA A 233 16.51 -13.67 -6.22
CA ALA A 233 16.44 -13.06 -7.55
C ALA A 233 17.84 -13.00 -8.20
N GLY A 234 18.47 -14.16 -8.36
CA GLY A 234 19.73 -14.32 -9.06
C GLY A 234 19.57 -15.27 -10.24
N ALA A 235 19.18 -14.72 -11.40
CA ALA A 235 19.27 -15.43 -12.66
C ALA A 235 19.77 -14.46 -13.75
N THR A 236 20.99 -14.71 -14.20
CA THR A 236 21.60 -14.24 -15.46
C THR A 236 22.31 -15.42 -16.10
N PRO A 237 22.56 -15.45 -17.41
CA PRO A 237 21.92 -14.71 -18.51
C PRO A 237 20.87 -15.55 -19.27
#